data_AF-A0A653BS64-F1
#
_entry.id   AF-A0A653BS64-F1
#
_cell.length_a   1.000
_cell.length_b   1.000
_cell.length_c   1.000
_cell.angle_alpha   90.00
_cell.angle_beta   90.00
_cell.angle_gamma   90.00
#
_symmetry.space_group_name_H-M   'P 1'
#
loop_
_entity.id
_entity.type
_entity.pdbx_description
1 polymer ?
#
loop_
_entity_poly.entity_id
_entity_poly.type
_entity_poly.pdbx_seq_one_letter_code
_entity_poly.pdbx_strand_id
1 'polypeptide(L)'
;MSNKSVFAPVSTLGIKPTASRLKSVKLTADVWLEEKKELDGAEGLWRVHDGLYDLSEFVKKHPGGSEWLTLTKGTDISEAFEAHHISQYPEQMLQKYYVRQAKTERNSPFSFEQDGFYRTLKREVREVMKTIPKQPQNTSNFLIDAIAFFVFLFSALAVRHWSYFMGLLAGIFLGMLSAAAHNYFHRRDNVRMYYFQFSLMQVREWRISHVLSHHLHTNTINDLEISLLEPLLNYLPTFKEPLQRFGSLFVAPIIWTLFFHVQFIRRMVEAYKLNGRNLKMTDMSSVILPLSMYLFGGQSLIATLWMWNFILHVGAFYFALVGLHAAHHHPDIFHDGDTPRSDKSFDWGLSQLDAIMDRKDITGSHFLVLTNFGDHCLHHFFPTLDHGSLEHLYPTLEKVMEQFDVDLRMVSQWTTFLGSFQQLIRVTPNPNPPDLKKYSKKKQ
;
A
#
# COMPACT_ATOMS: atom_id res chain seq x y z
N MET A 1 11.84 38.62 -0.88
CA MET A 1 12.70 37.52 -1.33
C MET A 1 11.82 36.31 -1.53
N SER A 2 11.55 35.91 -2.77
CA SER A 2 10.67 34.75 -3.02
C SER A 2 11.41 33.48 -2.60
N ASN A 3 11.10 32.99 -1.39
CA ASN A 3 11.39 31.61 -1.00
C ASN A 3 10.80 30.73 -2.11
N LYS A 4 11.64 30.19 -2.99
CA LYS A 4 11.24 28.99 -3.74
C LYS A 4 11.13 27.90 -2.69
N SER A 5 9.93 27.78 -2.15
CA SER A 5 9.55 26.88 -1.07
C SER A 5 9.94 25.47 -1.45
N VAL A 6 10.61 24.77 -0.53
CA VAL A 6 10.75 23.32 -0.59
C VAL A 6 9.36 22.72 -0.85
N PHE A 7 9.25 21.84 -1.85
CA PHE A 7 7.96 21.29 -2.28
C PHE A 7 7.31 20.43 -1.20
N ALA A 8 8.14 19.68 -0.46
CA ALA A 8 7.71 18.85 0.64
C ALA A 8 7.91 19.57 1.99
N PRO A 9 7.00 19.40 2.97
CA PRO A 9 7.16 20.02 4.29
C PRO A 9 8.37 19.45 5.04
N VAL A 10 8.74 20.08 6.16
CA VAL A 10 9.65 19.44 7.11
C VAL A 10 8.87 18.34 7.84
N SER A 11 9.43 17.14 7.91
CA SER A 11 8.80 16.03 8.63
C SER A 11 8.76 16.32 10.12
N THR A 12 7.58 16.16 10.73
CA THR A 12 7.37 16.22 12.17
C THR A 12 7.94 15.01 12.90
N LEU A 13 8.25 13.94 12.17
CA LEU A 13 8.94 12.75 12.69
C LEU A 13 10.47 12.83 12.49
N GLY A 14 11.00 13.93 11.94
CA GLY A 14 12.44 14.07 11.67
C GLY A 14 12.96 13.27 10.47
N ILE A 15 12.06 12.73 9.64
CA ILE A 15 12.43 12.01 8.41
C ILE A 15 13.07 12.98 7.42
N LYS A 16 14.22 12.59 6.86
CA LYS A 16 14.85 13.29 5.74
C LYS A 16 14.21 12.78 4.45
N PRO A 17 13.47 13.63 3.70
CA PRO A 17 12.86 13.22 2.45
C PRO A 17 13.92 12.99 1.38
N THR A 18 13.56 12.20 0.38
CA THR A 18 14.42 11.94 -0.77
C THR A 18 14.67 13.22 -1.61
N ALA A 19 15.80 13.30 -2.32
CA ALA A 19 16.18 14.52 -3.04
C ALA A 19 15.15 14.92 -4.12
N SER A 20 14.56 13.94 -4.81
CA SER A 20 13.49 14.17 -5.79
C SER A 20 12.21 14.67 -5.13
N ARG A 21 11.89 14.20 -3.91
CA ARG A 21 10.74 14.66 -3.12
C ARG A 21 10.82 16.15 -2.79
N LEU A 22 12.01 16.66 -2.46
CA LEU A 22 12.23 18.09 -2.16
C LEU A 22 12.04 19.01 -3.37
N LYS A 23 12.34 18.51 -4.58
CA LYS A 23 12.42 19.31 -5.82
C LYS A 23 11.17 19.24 -6.69
N SER A 24 10.11 18.51 -6.28
CA SER A 24 8.94 18.23 -7.11
C SER A 24 9.30 17.57 -8.46
N VAL A 25 10.42 16.85 -8.53
CA VAL A 25 10.83 16.12 -9.73
C VAL A 25 10.01 14.84 -9.83
N LYS A 26 9.85 14.26 -11.04
CA LYS A 26 9.15 12.99 -11.25
C LYS A 26 9.71 11.91 -10.32
N LEU A 27 9.01 11.66 -9.23
CA LEU A 27 9.24 10.56 -8.31
C LEU A 27 8.68 9.29 -8.95
N THR A 28 9.49 8.24 -8.97
CA THR A 28 9.09 6.90 -9.41
C THR A 28 9.55 5.90 -8.37
N ALA A 29 9.06 4.65 -8.48
CA ALA A 29 9.48 3.57 -7.60
C ALA A 29 11.00 3.34 -7.65
N ASP A 30 11.61 3.38 -8.85
CA ASP A 30 13.05 3.16 -9.01
C ASP A 30 13.88 4.34 -8.48
N VAL A 31 13.45 5.59 -8.72
CA VAL A 31 14.10 6.78 -8.17
C VAL A 31 14.05 6.78 -6.65
N TRP A 32 12.90 6.43 -6.07
CA TRP A 32 12.74 6.36 -4.61
C TRP A 32 13.65 5.30 -3.98
N LEU A 33 13.74 4.11 -4.57
CA LEU A 33 14.67 3.08 -4.10
C LEU A 33 16.13 3.53 -4.17
N GLU A 34 16.53 4.17 -5.28
CA GLU A 34 17.91 4.62 -5.45
C GLU A 34 18.26 5.72 -4.43
N GLU A 35 17.40 6.72 -4.26
CA GLU A 35 17.63 7.79 -3.27
C GLU A 35 17.58 7.27 -1.83
N LYS A 36 16.80 6.22 -1.54
CA LYS A 36 16.83 5.56 -0.23
C LYS A 36 18.19 4.93 0.07
N LYS A 37 18.90 4.38 -0.92
CA LYS A 37 20.25 3.83 -0.70
C LYS A 37 21.24 4.87 -0.19
N GLU A 38 21.08 6.11 -0.64
CA GLU A 38 21.92 7.24 -0.21
C GLU A 38 21.59 7.70 1.22
N LEU A 39 20.33 7.56 1.65
CA LEU A 39 19.84 8.09 2.92
C LEU A 39 19.85 7.08 4.08
N ASP A 40 19.71 5.79 3.77
CA ASP A 40 19.45 4.76 4.78
C ASP A 40 20.71 4.27 5.51
N GLY A 41 21.90 4.65 5.03
CA GLY A 41 23.17 4.27 5.66
C GLY A 41 23.44 2.77 5.65
N ALA A 42 22.88 2.04 4.68
CA ALA A 42 23.06 0.59 4.58
C ALA A 42 24.35 0.17 3.85
N GLU A 43 25.14 1.13 3.33
CA GLU A 43 26.48 0.89 2.76
C GLU A 43 26.52 -0.18 1.64
N GLY A 44 25.45 -0.29 0.83
CA GLY A 44 25.34 -1.30 -0.22
C GLY A 44 24.97 -2.72 0.26
N LEU A 45 24.78 -2.89 1.57
CA LEU A 45 24.27 -4.08 2.24
C LEU A 45 22.77 -3.93 2.58
N TRP A 46 22.20 -4.89 3.29
CA TRP A 46 20.85 -4.76 3.86
C TRP A 46 20.98 -4.33 5.32
N ARG A 47 20.30 -3.25 5.69
CA ARG A 47 20.27 -2.78 7.08
C ARG A 47 19.01 -3.28 7.78
N VAL A 48 19.16 -3.90 8.95
CA VAL A 48 18.07 -4.25 9.86
C VAL A 48 18.45 -3.74 11.24
N HIS A 49 17.67 -2.78 11.75
CA HIS A 49 18.01 -1.91 12.86
C HIS A 49 19.38 -1.25 12.62
N ASP A 50 20.31 -1.40 13.55
CA ASP A 50 21.68 -0.91 13.37
C ASP A 50 22.63 -1.96 12.81
N GLY A 51 22.17 -3.19 12.53
CA GLY A 51 22.97 -4.22 11.90
C GLY A 51 23.00 -4.11 10.37
N LEU A 52 24.19 -4.30 9.78
CA LEU A 52 24.38 -4.49 8.35
C LEU A 52 24.64 -5.96 8.04
N TYR A 53 23.93 -6.48 7.04
CA TYR A 53 23.92 -7.89 6.68
C TYR A 53 24.20 -8.09 5.20
N ASP A 54 25.03 -9.07 4.85
CA ASP A 54 25.22 -9.49 3.45
C ASP A 54 24.31 -10.67 3.12
N LEU A 55 23.17 -10.39 2.50
CA LEU A 55 22.19 -11.40 2.11
C LEU A 55 22.41 -11.94 0.68
N SER A 56 23.53 -11.61 0.02
CA SER A 56 23.74 -11.90 -1.41
C SER A 56 23.54 -13.39 -1.76
N GLU A 57 24.05 -14.30 -0.93
CA GLU A 57 23.87 -15.75 -1.12
C GLU A 57 22.48 -16.26 -0.73
N PHE A 58 21.75 -15.49 0.07
CA PHE A 58 20.41 -15.82 0.56
C PHE A 58 19.30 -15.32 -0.36
N VAL A 59 19.54 -14.30 -1.20
CA VAL A 59 18.52 -13.69 -2.10
C VAL A 59 17.67 -14.73 -2.82
N LYS A 60 18.30 -15.72 -3.47
CA LYS A 60 17.58 -16.76 -4.24
C LYS A 60 16.89 -17.82 -3.38
N LYS A 61 17.23 -17.89 -2.09
CA LYS A 61 16.71 -18.86 -1.11
C LYS A 61 15.60 -18.26 -0.23
N HIS A 62 15.36 -16.96 -0.34
CA HIS A 62 14.39 -16.26 0.50
C HIS A 62 12.97 -16.84 0.30
N PRO A 63 12.31 -17.38 1.34
CA PRO A 63 11.01 -18.03 1.22
C PRO A 63 9.89 -17.12 0.67
N GLY A 64 9.99 -15.81 0.89
CA GLY A 64 9.04 -14.82 0.39
C GLY A 64 9.23 -14.45 -1.09
N GLY A 65 10.31 -14.92 -1.73
CA GLY A 65 10.68 -14.57 -3.11
C GLY A 65 11.93 -13.68 -3.17
N SER A 66 12.74 -13.85 -4.21
CA SER A 66 14.03 -13.16 -4.35
C SER A 66 13.89 -11.68 -4.67
N GLU A 67 12.74 -11.25 -5.22
CA GLU A 67 12.52 -9.88 -5.65
C GLU A 67 12.67 -8.89 -4.50
N TRP A 68 12.12 -9.19 -3.32
CA TRP A 68 12.20 -8.31 -2.14
C TRP A 68 13.63 -7.88 -1.82
N LEU A 69 14.53 -8.85 -1.65
CA LEU A 69 15.93 -8.57 -1.32
C LEU A 69 16.69 -7.99 -2.52
N THR A 70 16.30 -8.32 -3.75
CA THR A 70 16.91 -7.72 -4.95
C THR A 70 16.59 -6.23 -5.06
N LEU A 71 15.34 -5.84 -4.79
CA LEU A 71 14.88 -4.44 -4.84
C LEU A 71 15.50 -3.59 -3.73
N THR A 72 15.61 -4.15 -2.52
CA THR A 72 16.03 -3.42 -1.31
C THR A 72 17.54 -3.51 -1.03
N LYS A 73 18.34 -4.03 -1.96
CA LYS A 73 19.79 -4.07 -1.76
C LYS A 73 20.33 -2.64 -1.61
N GLY A 74 21.03 -2.39 -0.50
CA GLY A 74 21.57 -1.08 -0.18
C GLY A 74 20.60 -0.17 0.59
N THR A 75 19.45 -0.66 1.07
CA THR A 75 18.49 0.14 1.86
C THR A 75 18.34 -0.36 3.29
N ASP A 76 17.71 0.45 4.13
CA ASP A 76 17.18 0.04 5.44
C ASP A 76 15.86 -0.70 5.22
N ILE A 77 15.80 -1.93 5.72
CA ILE A 77 14.64 -2.83 5.61
C ILE A 77 14.09 -3.21 6.99
N SER A 78 14.36 -2.42 8.03
CA SER A 78 13.94 -2.73 9.40
C SER A 78 12.42 -2.90 9.53
N GLU A 79 11.64 -1.91 9.09
CA GLU A 79 10.18 -1.96 9.14
C GLU A 79 9.64 -3.12 8.29
N ALA A 80 10.22 -3.34 7.10
CA ALA A 80 9.83 -4.44 6.22
C ALA A 80 10.09 -5.79 6.91
N PHE A 81 11.27 -5.96 7.52
CA PHE A 81 11.65 -7.15 8.26
C PHE A 81 10.68 -7.39 9.41
N GLU A 82 10.33 -6.35 10.16
CA GLU A 82 9.47 -6.43 11.34
C GLU A 82 8.01 -6.71 11.02
N ALA A 83 7.46 -6.09 9.97
CA ALA A 83 6.08 -6.28 9.52
C ALA A 83 5.85 -7.65 8.87
N HIS A 84 6.82 -8.14 8.08
CA HIS A 84 6.61 -9.31 7.23
C HIS A 84 7.04 -10.64 7.88
N HIS A 85 7.84 -10.61 8.95
CA HIS A 85 8.32 -11.81 9.64
C HIS A 85 7.75 -11.92 11.06
N ILE A 86 6.71 -12.73 11.23
CA ILE A 86 6.04 -12.89 12.52
C ILE A 86 6.78 -13.89 13.44
N SER A 87 7.38 -14.95 12.87
CA SER A 87 8.14 -15.95 13.62
C SER A 87 9.52 -15.46 14.08
N GLN A 88 10.16 -16.18 15.00
CA GLN A 88 11.52 -15.86 15.50
C GLN A 88 12.64 -16.41 14.60
N TYR A 89 12.31 -17.34 13.69
CA TYR A 89 13.31 -18.00 12.85
C TYR A 89 14.10 -17.01 11.96
N PRO A 90 13.48 -16.00 11.31
CA PRO A 90 14.19 -15.02 10.51
C PRO A 90 15.25 -14.25 11.31
N GLU A 91 14.97 -13.86 12.56
CA GLU A 91 15.93 -13.15 13.42
C GLU A 91 17.16 -14.02 13.72
N GLN A 92 16.95 -15.31 14.03
CA GLN A 92 18.03 -16.27 14.29
C GLN A 92 18.86 -16.55 13.03
N MET A 93 18.19 -16.67 11.89
CA MET A 93 18.82 -16.93 10.59
C MET A 93 19.66 -15.74 10.13
N LEU A 94 19.14 -14.51 10.34
CA LEU A 94 19.77 -13.26 9.94
C LEU A 94 21.17 -13.08 10.56
N GLN A 95 21.39 -13.57 11.78
CA GLN A 95 22.70 -13.49 12.46
C GLN A 95 23.85 -14.11 11.67
N LYS A 96 23.58 -15.12 10.83
CA LYS A 96 24.60 -15.77 9.99
C LYS A 96 25.18 -14.87 8.91
N TYR A 97 24.45 -13.82 8.56
CA TYR A 97 24.78 -12.88 7.49
C TYR A 97 25.27 -11.53 8.03
N TYR A 98 25.41 -11.41 9.36
CA TYR A 98 25.84 -10.17 10.00
C TYR A 98 27.28 -9.83 9.61
N VAL A 99 27.49 -8.57 9.24
CA VAL A 99 28.81 -8.04 8.87
C VAL A 99 29.33 -7.11 9.96
N ARG A 100 28.56 -6.07 10.31
CA ARG A 100 28.93 -5.04 11.30
C ARG A 100 27.74 -4.13 11.65
N GLN A 101 27.93 -3.23 12.62
CA GLN A 101 26.99 -2.15 12.89
C GLN A 101 27.11 -1.03 11.84
N ALA A 102 26.00 -0.36 11.55
CA ALA A 102 25.93 0.84 10.75
C ALA A 102 26.60 2.01 11.48
N LYS A 103 27.23 2.92 10.73
CA LYS A 103 27.95 4.08 11.30
C LYS A 103 27.07 5.30 11.51
N THR A 104 25.95 5.36 10.80
CA THR A 104 25.03 6.49 10.81
C THR A 104 23.71 6.10 11.43
N GLU A 105 23.01 7.06 12.02
CA GLU A 105 21.62 6.87 12.45
C GLU A 105 20.73 6.46 11.27
N ARG A 106 19.61 5.83 11.58
CA ARG A 106 18.59 5.44 10.60
C ARG A 106 17.86 6.69 10.10
N ASN A 107 17.50 6.72 8.83
CA ASN A 107 16.53 7.69 8.30
C ASN A 107 15.10 7.17 8.44
N SER A 108 14.77 6.67 9.63
CA SER A 108 13.43 6.22 10.02
C SER A 108 13.24 6.49 11.51
N PRO A 109 12.10 7.04 11.94
CA PRO A 109 11.87 7.42 13.32
C PRO A 109 11.40 6.23 14.18
N PHE A 110 11.03 5.12 13.54
CA PHE A 110 10.26 4.07 14.18
C PHE A 110 11.13 3.14 15.03
N SER A 111 10.64 2.86 16.24
CA SER A 111 11.23 1.95 17.21
C SER A 111 10.44 0.63 17.28
N PHE A 112 11.16 -0.40 17.70
CA PHE A 112 10.68 -1.78 17.84
C PHE A 112 11.13 -2.36 19.18
N GLU A 113 10.92 -1.58 20.26
CA GLU A 113 11.27 -1.96 21.63
C GLU A 113 10.55 -3.26 22.03
N GLN A 114 11.22 -4.12 22.81
CA GLN A 114 10.72 -5.48 23.10
C GLN A 114 9.42 -5.48 23.94
N ASP A 115 9.27 -4.47 24.79
CA ASP A 115 8.09 -4.17 25.59
C ASP A 115 7.19 -3.10 24.94
N GLY A 116 7.53 -2.63 23.74
CA GLY A 116 6.68 -1.76 22.93
C GLY A 116 5.40 -2.44 22.47
N PHE A 117 4.45 -1.63 22.00
CA PHE A 117 3.13 -2.07 21.56
C PHE A 117 3.25 -3.08 20.42
N TYR A 118 3.99 -2.76 19.37
CA TYR A 118 4.06 -3.63 18.19
C TYR A 118 4.73 -4.97 18.49
N ARG A 119 5.86 -4.97 19.20
CA ARG A 119 6.56 -6.23 19.55
C ARG A 119 5.75 -7.09 20.51
N THR A 120 4.97 -6.47 21.41
CA THR A 120 4.02 -7.19 22.25
C THR A 120 2.90 -7.82 21.42
N LEU A 121 2.26 -7.06 20.53
CA LEU A 121 1.23 -7.58 19.62
C LEU A 121 1.76 -8.73 18.76
N LYS A 122 2.91 -8.55 18.11
CA LYS A 122 3.56 -9.55 17.27
C LYS A 122 3.87 -10.85 18.01
N ARG A 123 4.26 -10.78 19.29
CA ARG A 123 4.50 -11.96 20.14
C ARG A 123 3.23 -12.72 20.45
N GLU A 124 2.15 -12.03 20.81
CA GLU A 124 0.85 -12.66 21.11
C GLU A 124 0.21 -13.26 19.84
N VAL A 125 0.25 -12.53 18.72
CA VAL A 125 -0.27 -12.99 17.41
C VAL A 125 0.42 -14.27 16.95
N ARG A 126 1.73 -14.41 17.19
CA ARG A 126 2.49 -15.62 16.86
C ARG A 126 1.91 -16.88 17.50
N GLU A 127 1.37 -16.78 18.71
CA GLU A 127 0.74 -17.91 19.40
C GLU A 127 -0.60 -18.25 18.77
N VAL A 128 -1.41 -17.25 18.46
CA VAL A 128 -2.72 -17.44 17.80
C VAL A 128 -2.57 -18.04 16.40
N MET A 129 -1.55 -17.63 15.64
CA MET A 129 -1.27 -18.15 14.30
C MET A 129 -1.15 -19.68 14.22
N LYS A 130 -0.75 -20.35 15.32
CA LYS A 130 -0.65 -21.81 15.36
C LYS A 130 -2.01 -22.51 15.28
N THR A 131 -3.08 -21.78 15.58
CA THR A 131 -4.45 -22.29 15.71
C THR A 131 -5.38 -21.83 14.58
N ILE A 132 -4.95 -20.85 13.77
CA ILE A 132 -5.78 -20.30 12.68
C ILE A 132 -6.06 -21.41 11.64
N PRO A 133 -7.34 -21.65 11.30
CA PRO A 133 -7.69 -22.65 10.30
C PRO A 133 -7.19 -22.23 8.90
N LYS A 134 -7.01 -23.19 7.99
CA LYS A 134 -6.66 -22.91 6.58
C LYS A 134 -7.86 -22.43 5.75
N GLN A 135 -9.08 -22.61 6.25
CA GLN A 135 -10.32 -22.33 5.52
C GLN A 135 -10.41 -20.88 5.01
N PRO A 136 -10.01 -19.83 5.76
CA PRO A 136 -10.07 -18.48 5.23
C PRO A 136 -9.18 -18.28 4.00
N GLN A 137 -7.97 -18.83 4.00
CA GLN A 137 -7.08 -18.73 2.82
C GLN A 137 -7.66 -19.45 1.60
N ASN A 138 -8.31 -20.60 1.80
CA ASN A 138 -9.01 -21.30 0.73
C ASN A 138 -10.18 -20.49 0.18
N THR A 139 -10.89 -19.80 1.07
CA THR A 139 -12.00 -18.92 0.71
C THR A 139 -11.50 -17.71 -0.10
N SER A 140 -10.41 -17.06 0.33
CA SER A 140 -9.76 -15.99 -0.44
C SER A 140 -9.35 -16.47 -1.84
N ASN A 141 -8.74 -17.65 -1.95
CA ASN A 141 -8.35 -18.24 -3.22
C ASN A 141 -9.55 -18.50 -4.14
N PHE A 142 -10.63 -19.06 -3.60
CA PHE A 142 -11.85 -19.30 -4.36
C PHE A 142 -12.47 -17.98 -4.83
N LEU A 143 -12.59 -16.99 -3.95
CA LEU A 143 -13.20 -15.70 -4.27
C LEU A 143 -12.43 -14.96 -5.37
N ILE A 144 -11.10 -14.87 -5.27
CA ILE A 144 -10.32 -14.15 -6.28
C ILE A 144 -10.32 -14.88 -7.63
N ASP A 145 -10.30 -16.22 -7.65
CA ASP A 145 -10.39 -16.99 -8.90
C ASP A 145 -11.78 -16.85 -9.54
N ALA A 146 -12.85 -16.80 -8.73
CA ALA A 146 -14.20 -16.55 -9.20
C ALA A 146 -14.34 -15.13 -9.77
N ILE A 147 -13.80 -14.12 -9.08
CA ILE A 147 -13.76 -12.73 -9.59
C ILE A 147 -12.99 -12.69 -10.91
N ALA A 148 -11.82 -13.33 -11.00
CA ALA A 148 -11.06 -13.40 -12.24
C ALA A 148 -11.88 -14.03 -13.37
N PHE A 149 -12.54 -15.16 -13.12
CA PHE A 149 -13.45 -15.78 -14.08
C PHE A 149 -14.53 -14.80 -14.58
N PHE A 150 -15.17 -14.04 -13.68
CA PHE A 150 -16.18 -13.05 -14.07
C PHE A 150 -15.60 -11.86 -14.85
N VAL A 151 -14.37 -11.42 -14.56
CA VAL A 151 -13.68 -10.41 -15.38
C VAL A 151 -13.57 -10.91 -16.81
N PHE A 152 -13.07 -12.12 -17.04
CA PHE A 152 -12.91 -12.68 -18.39
C PHE A 152 -14.27 -12.91 -19.08
N LEU A 153 -15.24 -13.49 -18.36
CA LEU A 153 -16.58 -13.76 -18.90
C LEU A 153 -17.28 -12.47 -19.34
N PHE A 154 -17.40 -11.49 -18.45
CA PHE A 154 -18.11 -10.25 -18.77
C PHE A 154 -17.35 -9.39 -19.79
N SER A 155 -16.02 -9.40 -19.79
CA SER A 155 -15.23 -8.69 -20.80
C SER A 155 -15.44 -9.26 -22.21
N ALA A 156 -15.44 -10.59 -22.36
CA ALA A 156 -15.71 -11.24 -23.63
C ALA A 156 -17.16 -11.01 -24.10
N LEU A 157 -18.14 -11.10 -23.19
CA LEU A 157 -19.55 -10.83 -23.50
C LEU A 157 -19.79 -9.35 -23.85
N ALA A 158 -19.09 -8.43 -23.19
CA ALA A 158 -19.17 -6.99 -23.50
C ALA A 158 -18.75 -6.70 -24.94
N VAL A 159 -17.69 -7.34 -25.43
CA VAL A 159 -17.27 -7.24 -26.83
C VAL A 159 -18.26 -7.95 -27.74
N ARG A 160 -18.60 -9.20 -27.44
CA ARG A 160 -19.50 -10.03 -28.26
C ARG A 160 -20.84 -9.37 -28.56
N HIS A 161 -21.44 -8.77 -27.54
CA HIS A 161 -22.75 -8.15 -27.63
C HIS A 161 -22.68 -6.63 -27.73
N TRP A 162 -21.48 -6.05 -27.83
CA TRP A 162 -21.25 -4.60 -27.83
C TRP A 162 -21.98 -3.88 -26.66
N SER A 163 -21.95 -4.50 -25.48
CA SER A 163 -22.75 -4.11 -24.32
C SER A 163 -21.91 -3.40 -23.26
N TYR A 164 -22.15 -2.09 -23.11
CA TYR A 164 -21.52 -1.28 -22.05
C TYR A 164 -22.00 -1.66 -20.65
N PHE A 165 -23.18 -2.26 -20.50
CA PHE A 165 -23.61 -2.79 -19.20
C PHE A 165 -22.74 -3.98 -18.77
N MET A 166 -22.45 -4.91 -19.69
CA MET A 166 -21.49 -6.00 -19.43
C MET A 166 -20.08 -5.45 -19.21
N GLY A 167 -19.69 -4.40 -19.96
CA GLY A 167 -18.43 -3.70 -19.72
C GLY A 167 -18.35 -3.05 -18.34
N LEU A 168 -19.45 -2.48 -17.83
CA LEU A 168 -19.53 -1.91 -16.49
C LEU A 168 -19.33 -3.00 -15.43
N LEU A 169 -20.01 -4.14 -15.57
CA LEU A 169 -19.82 -5.28 -14.66
C LEU A 169 -18.37 -5.77 -14.70
N ALA A 170 -17.81 -5.98 -15.91
CA ALA A 170 -16.43 -6.39 -16.09
C ALA A 170 -15.44 -5.42 -15.42
N GLY A 171 -15.68 -4.12 -15.56
CA GLY A 171 -14.86 -3.08 -14.92
C GLY A 171 -14.93 -3.11 -13.40
N ILE A 172 -16.12 -3.24 -12.82
CA ILE A 172 -16.28 -3.38 -11.36
C ILE A 172 -15.53 -4.62 -10.85
N PHE A 173 -15.70 -5.77 -11.51
CA PHE A 173 -14.96 -6.98 -11.16
C PHE A 173 -13.45 -6.81 -11.35
N LEU A 174 -12.99 -6.06 -12.36
CA LEU A 174 -11.56 -5.77 -12.56
C LEU A 174 -10.99 -4.92 -11.41
N GLY A 175 -11.75 -3.92 -10.95
CA GLY A 175 -11.40 -3.13 -9.78
C GLY A 175 -11.31 -3.98 -8.51
N MET A 176 -12.30 -4.84 -8.27
CA MET A 176 -12.31 -5.82 -7.17
C MET A 176 -11.15 -6.80 -7.27
N LEU A 177 -10.84 -7.30 -8.47
CA LEU A 177 -9.75 -8.22 -8.72
C LEU A 177 -8.40 -7.60 -8.38
N SER A 178 -8.24 -6.33 -8.73
CA SER A 178 -7.01 -5.58 -8.45
C SER A 178 -6.85 -5.32 -6.95
N ALA A 179 -7.93 -4.98 -6.23
CA ALA A 179 -7.91 -4.88 -4.78
C ALA A 179 -7.61 -6.25 -4.13
N ALA A 180 -8.24 -7.33 -4.59
CA ALA A 180 -8.01 -8.67 -4.06
C ALA A 180 -6.61 -9.21 -4.33
N ALA A 181 -6.02 -8.90 -5.49
CA ALA A 181 -4.68 -9.36 -5.87
C ALA A 181 -3.58 -8.76 -4.98
N HIS A 182 -3.85 -7.63 -4.31
CA HIS A 182 -2.93 -7.03 -3.34
C HIS A 182 -2.60 -7.97 -2.17
N ASN A 183 -3.59 -8.71 -1.66
CA ASN A 183 -3.40 -9.78 -0.69
C ASN A 183 -2.29 -10.76 -1.08
N TYR A 184 -2.10 -10.99 -2.38
CA TYR A 184 -1.23 -12.02 -2.90
C TYR A 184 0.19 -11.54 -3.20
N PHE A 185 0.40 -10.25 -3.50
CA PHE A 185 1.75 -9.77 -3.77
C PHE A 185 2.56 -9.49 -2.50
N HIS A 186 1.93 -9.36 -1.33
CA HIS A 186 2.60 -9.34 -0.02
C HIS A 186 3.14 -10.71 0.39
N ARG A 187 2.52 -11.78 -0.13
CA ARG A 187 2.82 -13.17 0.19
C ARG A 187 3.95 -13.71 -0.67
N ARG A 188 4.37 -14.94 -0.39
CA ARG A 188 5.24 -15.73 -1.28
C ARG A 188 4.69 -15.69 -2.70
N ASP A 189 5.59 -15.51 -3.66
CA ASP A 189 5.27 -15.46 -5.10
C ASP A 189 4.31 -16.60 -5.49
N ASN A 190 3.23 -16.21 -6.15
CA ASN A 190 2.14 -17.10 -6.55
C ASN A 190 1.46 -16.52 -7.80
N VAL A 191 0.69 -17.32 -8.53
CA VAL A 191 0.09 -16.88 -9.80
C VAL A 191 -0.95 -15.76 -9.64
N ARG A 192 -1.65 -15.72 -8.50
CA ARG A 192 -2.77 -14.78 -8.26
C ARG A 192 -2.30 -13.35 -8.07
N MET A 193 -1.05 -13.14 -7.65
CA MET A 193 -0.46 -11.80 -7.59
C MET A 193 -0.50 -11.10 -8.96
N TYR A 194 -0.37 -11.86 -10.06
CA TYR A 194 -0.34 -11.31 -11.41
C TYR A 194 -1.73 -10.97 -11.97
N TYR A 195 -2.82 -11.36 -11.29
CA TYR A 195 -4.17 -10.88 -11.64
C TYR A 195 -4.28 -9.36 -11.52
N PHE A 196 -3.46 -8.77 -10.65
CA PHE A 196 -3.30 -7.32 -10.54
C PHE A 196 -2.99 -6.67 -11.89
N GLN A 197 -2.24 -7.35 -12.76
CA GLN A 197 -1.72 -6.75 -13.99
C GLN A 197 -2.73 -6.65 -15.13
N PHE A 198 -3.91 -7.28 -15.00
CA PHE A 198 -5.01 -7.06 -15.94
C PHE A 198 -5.56 -5.62 -15.90
N SER A 199 -5.23 -4.87 -14.84
CA SER A 199 -5.51 -3.43 -14.71
C SER A 199 -4.47 -2.52 -15.36
N LEU A 200 -3.46 -3.06 -16.05
CA LEU A 200 -2.25 -2.36 -16.50
C LEU A 200 -1.27 -1.93 -15.38
N MET A 201 -1.71 -1.91 -14.11
CA MET A 201 -0.81 -1.74 -12.98
C MET A 201 0.09 -2.96 -12.80
N GLN A 202 1.16 -2.85 -12.03
CA GLN A 202 2.23 -3.85 -12.06
C GLN A 202 2.69 -4.19 -10.66
N VAL A 203 2.93 -5.49 -10.45
CA VAL A 203 3.18 -6.02 -9.11
C VAL A 203 4.48 -5.48 -8.55
N ARG A 204 5.52 -5.38 -9.37
CA ARG A 204 6.83 -4.85 -8.94
C ARG A 204 6.70 -3.42 -8.41
N GLU A 205 6.03 -2.56 -9.17
CA GLU A 205 5.85 -1.15 -8.86
C GLU A 205 5.03 -1.01 -7.56
N TRP A 206 3.98 -1.82 -7.39
CA TRP A 206 3.16 -1.82 -6.17
C TRP A 206 3.87 -2.45 -4.96
N ARG A 207 4.75 -3.43 -5.17
CA ARG A 207 5.65 -3.92 -4.11
C ARG A 207 6.55 -2.80 -3.58
N ILE A 208 6.93 -1.85 -4.43
CA ILE A 208 7.75 -0.71 -4.01
C ILE A 208 6.88 0.40 -3.41
N SER A 209 5.91 0.91 -4.16
CA SER A 209 5.11 2.08 -3.74
C SER A 209 4.16 1.76 -2.60
N HIS A 210 3.47 0.63 -2.67
CA HIS A 210 2.49 0.27 -1.67
C HIS A 210 3.16 -0.49 -0.52
N VAL A 211 3.86 -1.60 -0.81
CA VAL A 211 4.34 -2.51 0.25
C VAL A 211 5.56 -1.96 0.98
N LEU A 212 6.61 -1.56 0.26
CA LEU A 212 7.86 -1.09 0.88
C LEU A 212 7.82 0.38 1.32
N SER A 213 6.87 1.16 0.82
CA SER A 213 6.76 2.58 1.16
C SER A 213 5.50 2.86 1.99
N HIS A 214 4.30 2.73 1.41
CA HIS A 214 3.05 3.09 2.09
C HIS A 214 2.77 2.26 3.36
N HIS A 215 2.88 0.93 3.34
CA HIS A 215 2.65 0.10 4.54
C HIS A 215 3.62 0.44 5.68
N LEU A 216 4.88 0.72 5.35
CA LEU A 216 5.93 0.92 6.36
C LEU A 216 5.94 2.35 6.91
N HIS A 217 5.52 3.32 6.10
CA HIS A 217 5.67 4.74 6.34
C HIS A 217 4.38 5.53 6.05
N THR A 218 3.23 4.93 6.33
CA THR A 218 1.88 5.46 5.99
C THR A 218 1.72 6.92 6.38
N ASN A 219 1.29 7.75 5.43
CA ASN A 219 1.05 9.19 5.58
C ASN A 219 2.27 10.03 6.03
N THR A 220 3.47 9.47 6.03
CA THR A 220 4.71 10.22 6.28
C THR A 220 5.20 10.90 4.98
N ILE A 221 6.21 11.77 5.08
CA ILE A 221 6.86 12.35 3.90
C ILE A 221 7.55 11.32 2.99
N ASN A 222 7.85 10.11 3.51
CA ASN A 222 8.46 9.01 2.77
C ASN A 222 7.44 8.11 2.06
N ASP A 223 6.15 8.35 2.27
CA ASP A 223 5.07 7.62 1.62
C ASP A 223 4.98 8.00 0.12
N LEU A 224 5.24 7.02 -0.74
CA LEU A 224 5.15 7.16 -2.18
C LEU A 224 3.72 7.38 -2.63
N GLU A 225 2.72 6.80 -1.96
CA GLU A 225 1.32 6.96 -2.37
C GLU A 225 0.77 8.35 -2.07
N ILE A 226 1.32 9.04 -1.07
CA ILE A 226 1.12 10.49 -0.87
C ILE A 226 1.81 11.26 -1.99
N SER A 227 3.10 10.99 -2.20
CA SER A 227 3.95 11.79 -3.08
C SER A 227 3.61 11.66 -4.57
N LEU A 228 3.14 10.48 -5.01
CA LEU A 228 2.82 10.17 -6.40
C LEU A 228 1.52 10.81 -6.89
N LEU A 229 0.67 11.29 -5.99
CA LEU A 229 -0.57 11.99 -6.31
C LEU A 229 -0.37 13.51 -6.38
N GLU A 230 0.71 14.02 -5.80
CA GLU A 230 1.05 15.43 -5.82
C GLU A 230 1.59 15.90 -7.19
N PRO A 231 1.40 17.18 -7.55
CA PRO A 231 0.68 18.21 -6.79
C PRO A 231 -0.85 18.15 -6.97
N LEU A 232 -1.38 17.19 -7.74
CA LEU A 232 -2.80 17.16 -8.11
C LEU A 232 -3.70 16.86 -6.91
N LEU A 233 -3.35 15.86 -6.11
CA LEU A 233 -3.98 15.57 -4.82
C LEU A 233 -2.89 15.62 -3.74
N ASN A 234 -2.93 16.64 -2.88
CA ASN A 234 -1.98 16.83 -1.80
C ASN A 234 -2.71 16.59 -0.47
N TYR A 235 -2.39 15.47 0.19
CA TYR A 235 -2.99 15.08 1.46
C TYR A 235 -2.20 15.55 2.68
N LEU A 236 -0.96 16.04 2.53
CA LEU A 236 -0.23 16.58 3.68
C LEU A 236 -0.82 17.94 4.08
N PRO A 237 -0.88 18.29 5.37
CA PRO A 237 -1.46 19.55 5.87
C PRO A 237 -0.55 20.76 5.62
N THR A 238 -0.14 20.96 4.37
CA THR A 238 0.69 22.09 3.95
C THR A 238 -0.13 23.19 3.32
N PHE A 239 0.48 24.37 3.17
CA PHE A 239 -0.09 25.46 2.40
C PHE A 239 -0.42 24.99 0.97
N LYS A 240 -1.64 25.31 0.53
CA LYS A 240 -2.15 25.02 -0.82
C LYS A 240 -2.73 26.31 -1.38
N GLU A 241 -2.34 26.66 -2.59
CA GLU A 241 -2.97 27.76 -3.32
C GLU A 241 -4.47 27.48 -3.49
N PRO A 242 -5.36 28.50 -3.49
CA PRO A 242 -6.81 28.28 -3.56
C PRO A 242 -7.25 27.40 -4.74
N LEU A 243 -6.61 27.56 -5.91
CA LEU A 243 -6.89 26.74 -7.09
C LEU A 243 -6.49 25.27 -6.88
N GLN A 244 -5.33 25.01 -6.29
CA GLN A 244 -4.91 23.64 -5.97
C GLN A 244 -5.82 23.03 -4.90
N ARG A 245 -6.08 23.80 -3.84
CA ARG A 245 -6.89 23.38 -2.68
C ARG A 245 -8.29 22.96 -3.11
N PHE A 246 -9.06 23.86 -3.71
CA PHE A 246 -10.46 23.57 -4.06
C PHE A 246 -10.59 22.88 -5.42
N GLY A 247 -9.66 23.10 -6.36
CA GLY A 247 -9.64 22.39 -7.64
C GLY A 247 -9.42 20.88 -7.49
N SER A 248 -8.68 20.45 -6.46
CA SER A 248 -8.46 19.03 -6.16
C SER A 248 -9.77 18.25 -5.96
N LEU A 249 -10.84 18.88 -5.46
CA LEU A 249 -12.17 18.27 -5.30
C LEU A 249 -12.78 17.83 -6.65
N PHE A 250 -12.48 18.56 -7.71
CA PHE A 250 -12.95 18.26 -9.08
C PHE A 250 -11.96 17.38 -9.85
N VAL A 251 -10.66 17.50 -9.53
CA VAL A 251 -9.61 16.70 -10.16
C VAL A 251 -9.59 15.27 -9.62
N ALA A 252 -9.96 15.03 -8.35
CA ALA A 252 -9.93 13.70 -7.75
C ALA A 252 -10.79 12.68 -8.53
N PRO A 253 -12.07 12.93 -8.85
CA PRO A 253 -12.86 11.99 -9.66
C PRO A 253 -12.27 11.69 -11.03
N ILE A 254 -11.62 12.68 -11.68
CA ILE A 254 -10.96 12.49 -12.97
C ILE A 254 -9.76 11.54 -12.80
N ILE A 255 -8.93 11.77 -11.76
CA ILE A 255 -7.81 10.89 -11.44
C ILE A 255 -8.28 9.46 -11.19
N TRP A 256 -9.42 9.27 -10.52
CA TRP A 256 -9.95 7.92 -10.28
C TRP A 256 -10.19 7.17 -11.57
N THR A 257 -10.83 7.80 -12.57
CA THR A 257 -11.11 7.16 -13.86
C THR A 257 -9.86 6.87 -14.70
N LEU A 258 -8.76 7.59 -14.47
CA LEU A 258 -7.51 7.47 -15.23
C LEU A 258 -6.40 6.74 -14.47
N PHE A 259 -6.66 6.25 -13.26
CA PHE A 259 -5.64 5.76 -12.33
C PHE A 259 -4.77 4.66 -12.96
N PHE A 260 -5.40 3.67 -13.61
CA PHE A 260 -4.72 2.58 -14.32
C PHE A 260 -3.85 3.09 -15.47
N HIS A 261 -4.38 3.99 -16.30
CA HIS A 261 -3.66 4.56 -17.44
C HIS A 261 -2.47 5.42 -17.01
N VAL A 262 -2.63 6.22 -15.95
CA VAL A 262 -1.54 7.04 -15.41
C VAL A 262 -0.39 6.16 -14.94
N GLN A 263 -0.67 5.07 -14.22
CA GLN A 263 0.35 4.13 -13.78
C GLN A 263 1.05 3.45 -14.98
N PHE A 264 0.28 3.02 -15.98
CA PHE A 264 0.83 2.45 -17.22
C PHE A 264 1.74 3.43 -17.97
N ILE A 265 1.27 4.66 -18.20
CA ILE A 265 2.04 5.69 -18.92
C ILE A 265 3.32 6.04 -18.16
N ARG A 266 3.24 6.24 -16.84
CA ARG A 266 4.40 6.51 -15.98
C ARG A 266 5.45 5.43 -16.16
N ARG A 267 5.03 4.17 -16.09
CA ARG A 267 5.90 3.02 -16.28
C ARG A 267 6.53 2.96 -17.67
N MET A 268 5.76 3.17 -18.74
CA MET A 268 6.30 3.14 -20.11
C MET A 268 7.34 4.24 -20.33
N VAL A 269 7.12 5.44 -19.77
CA VAL A 269 8.10 6.53 -19.79
C VAL A 269 9.37 6.15 -19.02
N GLU A 270 9.23 5.51 -17.87
CA GLU A 270 10.36 5.04 -17.07
C GLU A 270 11.14 3.91 -17.76
N ALA A 271 10.43 2.93 -18.34
CA ALA A 271 11.03 1.85 -19.10
C ALA A 271 11.86 2.37 -20.28
N TYR A 272 11.37 3.37 -21.00
CA TYR A 272 12.16 4.04 -22.03
C TYR A 272 13.45 4.64 -21.46
N LYS A 273 13.37 5.38 -20.35
CA LYS A 273 14.55 5.99 -19.70
C LYS A 273 15.56 4.97 -19.18
N LEU A 274 15.08 3.83 -18.71
CA LEU A 274 15.90 2.75 -18.16
C LEU A 274 16.30 1.70 -19.20
N ASN A 275 16.07 1.95 -20.50
CA ASN A 275 16.33 0.99 -21.58
C ASN A 275 15.69 -0.38 -21.33
N GLY A 276 14.47 -0.39 -20.78
CA GLY A 276 13.67 -1.59 -20.51
C GLY A 276 14.15 -2.46 -19.35
N ARG A 277 15.19 -2.05 -18.59
CA ARG A 277 15.76 -2.88 -17.50
C ARG A 277 14.79 -3.18 -16.35
N ASN A 278 13.76 -2.36 -16.18
CA ASN A 278 12.72 -2.52 -15.16
C ASN A 278 11.51 -3.33 -15.67
N LEU A 279 11.48 -3.72 -16.95
CA LEU A 279 10.44 -4.57 -17.52
C LEU A 279 10.74 -6.05 -17.28
N LYS A 280 9.68 -6.85 -17.14
CA LYS A 280 9.74 -8.29 -16.92
C LYS A 280 8.81 -9.02 -17.88
N MET A 281 9.10 -10.30 -18.15
CA MET A 281 8.20 -11.14 -18.97
C MET A 281 6.80 -11.26 -18.37
N THR A 282 6.68 -11.20 -17.05
CA THR A 282 5.39 -11.24 -16.34
C THR A 282 4.47 -10.07 -16.71
N ASP A 283 5.03 -8.95 -17.16
CA ASP A 283 4.27 -7.75 -17.56
C ASP A 283 3.34 -8.02 -18.72
N MET A 284 3.71 -8.98 -19.58
CA MET A 284 2.90 -9.41 -20.71
C MET A 284 1.57 -10.02 -20.27
N SER A 285 1.40 -10.41 -19.00
CA SER A 285 0.09 -10.86 -18.53
C SER A 285 -0.99 -9.78 -18.66
N SER A 286 -0.63 -8.50 -18.69
CA SER A 286 -1.56 -7.39 -18.93
C SER A 286 -2.27 -7.49 -20.28
N VAL A 287 -1.67 -8.17 -21.27
CA VAL A 287 -2.29 -8.36 -22.60
C VAL A 287 -3.19 -9.59 -22.68
N ILE A 288 -3.22 -10.46 -21.66
CA ILE A 288 -4.04 -11.68 -21.67
C ILE A 288 -5.53 -11.33 -21.71
N LEU A 289 -5.96 -10.34 -20.92
CA LEU A 289 -7.35 -9.90 -20.90
C LEU A 289 -7.83 -9.38 -22.27
N PRO A 290 -7.22 -8.34 -22.89
CA PRO A 290 -7.66 -7.86 -24.20
C PRO A 290 -7.50 -8.92 -25.31
N LEU A 291 -6.50 -9.80 -25.22
CA LEU A 291 -6.38 -10.92 -26.16
C LEU A 291 -7.56 -11.88 -26.05
N SER A 292 -7.96 -12.26 -24.83
CA SER A 292 -9.14 -13.11 -24.62
C SER A 292 -10.42 -12.45 -25.14
N MET A 293 -10.58 -11.14 -24.91
CA MET A 293 -11.70 -10.36 -25.41
C MET A 293 -11.76 -10.39 -26.95
N TYR A 294 -10.61 -10.27 -27.62
CA TYR A 294 -10.53 -10.34 -29.07
C TYR A 294 -10.89 -11.73 -29.60
N LEU A 295 -10.31 -12.78 -29.02
CA LEU A 295 -10.50 -14.17 -29.46
C LEU A 295 -11.94 -14.66 -29.28
N PHE A 296 -12.59 -14.29 -28.18
CA PHE A 296 -13.94 -14.78 -27.84
C PHE A 296 -15.06 -13.78 -28.13
N GLY A 297 -14.72 -12.51 -28.37
CA GLY A 297 -15.67 -11.43 -28.63
C GLY A 297 -16.16 -11.36 -30.07
N GLY A 298 -15.38 -11.83 -31.05
CA GLY A 298 -15.83 -11.86 -32.46
C GLY A 298 -16.02 -10.48 -33.11
N GLN A 299 -15.53 -9.41 -32.49
CA GLN A 299 -15.51 -8.05 -33.04
C GLN A 299 -14.13 -7.71 -33.63
N SER A 300 -14.03 -6.58 -34.33
CA SER A 300 -12.73 -6.08 -34.81
C SER A 300 -11.78 -5.78 -33.66
N LEU A 301 -10.47 -5.77 -33.95
CA LEU A 301 -9.44 -5.41 -32.97
C LEU A 301 -9.68 -4.01 -32.38
N ILE A 302 -10.03 -3.03 -33.21
CA ILE A 302 -10.29 -1.64 -32.78
C ILE A 302 -11.49 -1.59 -31.83
N ALA A 303 -12.59 -2.27 -32.16
CA ALA A 303 -13.77 -2.33 -31.30
C ALA A 303 -13.44 -3.01 -29.96
N THR A 304 -12.66 -4.09 -30.00
CA THR A 304 -12.21 -4.79 -28.78
C THR A 304 -11.37 -3.88 -27.88
N LEU A 305 -10.39 -3.18 -28.43
CA LEU A 305 -9.52 -2.27 -27.68
C LEU A 305 -10.32 -1.08 -27.11
N TRP A 306 -11.34 -0.61 -27.82
CA TRP A 306 -12.25 0.43 -27.32
C TRP A 306 -13.05 -0.05 -26.10
N MET A 307 -13.67 -1.22 -26.18
CA MET A 307 -14.41 -1.78 -25.05
C MET A 307 -13.49 -2.11 -23.88
N TRP A 308 -12.29 -2.62 -24.13
CA TRP A 308 -11.29 -2.85 -23.08
C TRP A 308 -10.90 -1.54 -22.40
N ASN A 309 -10.70 -0.47 -23.15
CA ASN A 309 -10.42 0.85 -22.59
C ASN A 309 -11.57 1.36 -21.72
N PHE A 310 -12.83 1.13 -22.11
CA PHE A 310 -13.99 1.43 -21.27
C PHE A 310 -13.97 0.64 -19.95
N ILE A 311 -13.73 -0.67 -20.01
CA ILE A 311 -13.59 -1.55 -18.83
C ILE A 311 -12.48 -1.05 -17.90
N LEU A 312 -11.33 -0.62 -18.45
CA LEU A 312 -10.23 -0.06 -17.68
C LEU A 312 -10.62 1.22 -16.93
N HIS A 313 -11.39 2.13 -17.55
CA HIS A 313 -11.84 3.35 -16.86
C HIS A 313 -12.78 3.04 -15.70
N VAL A 314 -13.71 2.10 -15.88
CA VAL A 314 -14.62 1.66 -14.81
C VAL A 314 -13.84 0.98 -13.67
N GLY A 315 -12.92 0.08 -14.01
CA GLY A 315 -12.07 -0.60 -13.02
C GLY A 315 -11.15 0.36 -12.27
N ALA A 316 -10.57 1.33 -12.97
CA ALA A 316 -9.75 2.38 -12.37
C ALA A 316 -10.57 3.21 -11.39
N PHE A 317 -11.78 3.63 -11.79
CA PHE A 317 -12.68 4.37 -10.92
C PHE A 317 -13.01 3.59 -9.64
N TYR A 318 -13.42 2.33 -9.76
CA TYR A 318 -13.71 1.49 -8.58
C TYR A 318 -12.48 1.37 -7.68
N PHE A 319 -11.33 0.98 -8.25
CA PHE A 319 -10.10 0.74 -7.49
C PHE A 319 -9.63 2.00 -6.76
N ALA A 320 -9.59 3.15 -7.44
CA ALA A 320 -9.15 4.40 -6.86
C ALA A 320 -10.15 4.95 -5.83
N LEU A 321 -11.46 4.82 -6.09
CA LEU A 321 -12.50 5.18 -5.12
C LEU A 321 -12.35 4.34 -3.84
N VAL A 322 -12.11 3.04 -3.96
CA VAL A 322 -11.93 2.18 -2.79
C VAL A 322 -10.60 2.48 -2.08
N GLY A 323 -9.49 2.50 -2.81
CA GLY A 323 -8.15 2.66 -2.24
C GLY A 323 -7.91 4.01 -1.55
N LEU A 324 -8.30 5.13 -2.20
CA LEU A 324 -8.12 6.47 -1.63
C LEU A 324 -9.08 6.77 -0.46
N HIS A 325 -10.02 5.87 -0.18
CA HIS A 325 -10.97 5.97 0.93
C HIS A 325 -10.90 4.75 1.86
N ALA A 326 -9.84 3.94 1.75
CA ALA A 326 -9.57 2.78 2.58
C ALA A 326 -9.00 3.16 3.97
N ALA A 327 -9.50 4.26 4.53
CA ALA A 327 -9.22 4.74 5.89
C ALA A 327 -7.81 5.33 6.16
N HIS A 328 -7.10 5.76 5.12
CA HIS A 328 -5.81 6.47 5.20
C HIS A 328 -5.85 7.98 5.01
N HIS A 329 -6.99 8.54 4.60
CA HIS A 329 -7.11 9.99 4.39
C HIS A 329 -8.31 10.51 5.19
N HIS A 330 -8.03 11.05 6.37
CA HIS A 330 -9.02 11.65 7.28
C HIS A 330 -8.35 12.75 8.13
N PRO A 331 -9.04 13.84 8.50
CA PRO A 331 -8.44 14.90 9.34
C PRO A 331 -8.09 14.49 10.77
N ASP A 332 -8.55 13.32 11.21
CA ASP A 332 -8.36 12.82 12.58
C ASP A 332 -7.20 11.82 12.67
N ILE A 333 -6.59 11.44 11.55
CA ILE A 333 -5.42 10.55 11.52
C ILE A 333 -4.17 11.36 11.18
N PHE A 334 -3.02 10.84 11.57
CA PHE A 334 -1.73 11.46 11.37
C PHE A 334 -1.40 11.58 9.88
N HIS A 335 -0.99 12.78 9.47
CA HIS A 335 -0.24 13.04 8.24
C HIS A 335 0.95 13.91 8.58
N ASP A 336 2.10 13.66 7.96
CA ASP A 336 3.34 14.37 8.30
C ASP A 336 3.17 15.89 8.20
N GLY A 337 3.59 16.58 9.26
CA GLY A 337 3.24 17.97 9.52
C GLY A 337 2.37 18.13 10.78
N ASP A 338 1.51 17.15 11.08
CA ASP A 338 0.74 17.08 12.32
C ASP A 338 1.64 16.79 13.54
N THR A 339 1.20 17.19 14.73
CA THR A 339 1.91 16.84 15.96
C THR A 339 1.89 15.32 16.19
N PRO A 340 3.05 14.66 16.32
CA PRO A 340 3.09 13.23 16.60
C PRO A 340 2.82 12.93 18.07
N ARG A 341 2.55 11.65 18.40
CA ARG A 341 2.24 11.21 19.78
C ARG A 341 3.41 11.30 20.76
N SER A 342 4.63 11.33 20.26
CA SER A 342 5.87 11.29 21.05
C SER A 342 6.91 12.19 20.40
N ASP A 343 7.82 12.74 21.20
CA ASP A 343 8.88 13.63 20.71
C ASP A 343 10.24 12.90 20.57
N LYS A 344 10.33 11.62 20.98
CA LYS A 344 11.63 10.91 21.10
C LYS A 344 11.64 9.48 20.58
N SER A 345 10.56 8.73 20.79
CA SER A 345 10.47 7.32 20.37
C SER A 345 9.08 7.05 19.82
N PHE A 346 9.04 6.55 18.59
CA PHE A 346 7.81 6.30 17.85
C PHE A 346 7.63 4.79 17.69
N ASP A 347 6.90 4.15 18.61
CA ASP A 347 6.54 2.74 18.42
C ASP A 347 5.85 2.58 17.07
N TRP A 348 6.38 1.71 16.21
CA TRP A 348 5.88 1.58 14.84
C TRP A 348 4.39 1.22 14.81
N GLY A 349 3.93 0.36 15.73
CA GLY A 349 2.55 -0.09 15.75
C GLY A 349 1.58 0.98 16.21
N LEU A 350 1.95 1.77 17.23
CA LEU A 350 1.17 2.95 17.61
C LEU A 350 1.15 4.01 16.49
N SER A 351 2.27 4.19 15.78
CA SER A 351 2.35 5.13 14.66
C SER A 351 1.43 4.72 13.50
N GLN A 352 1.32 3.42 13.23
CA GLN A 352 0.34 2.90 12.28
C GLN A 352 -1.09 3.16 12.76
N LEU A 353 -1.42 2.86 14.03
CA LEU A 353 -2.75 3.19 14.58
C LEU A 353 -3.09 4.68 14.44
N ASP A 354 -2.10 5.55 14.59
CA ASP A 354 -2.25 7.00 14.42
C ASP A 354 -2.55 7.40 12.98
N ALA A 355 -1.99 6.70 12.00
CA ALA A 355 -2.14 6.98 10.57
C ALA A 355 -3.35 6.30 9.91
N ILE A 356 -4.02 5.36 10.58
CA ILE A 356 -5.08 4.53 9.96
C ILE A 356 -6.38 4.49 10.79
N MET A 357 -7.47 4.11 10.14
CA MET A 357 -8.70 3.66 10.81
C MET A 357 -9.18 2.35 10.18
N ASP A 358 -10.18 1.70 10.79
CA ASP A 358 -10.88 0.57 10.20
C ASP A 358 -12.34 0.92 9.89
N ARG A 359 -12.98 0.15 9.01
CA ARG A 359 -14.35 0.40 8.53
C ARG A 359 -15.30 -0.68 9.00
N LYS A 360 -16.27 -0.31 9.84
CA LYS A 360 -17.26 -1.23 10.41
C LYS A 360 -18.22 -1.83 9.38
N ASP A 361 -18.42 -1.17 8.25
CA ASP A 361 -19.28 -1.66 7.17
C ASP A 361 -18.57 -2.68 6.26
N ILE A 362 -17.25 -2.85 6.42
CA ILE A 362 -16.41 -3.76 5.62
C ILE A 362 -15.95 -4.94 6.48
N THR A 363 -15.45 -4.67 7.69
CA THR A 363 -15.00 -5.70 8.64
C THR A 363 -16.13 -6.67 8.98
N GLY A 364 -15.80 -7.96 9.06
CA GLY A 364 -16.76 -9.04 9.29
C GLY A 364 -17.33 -9.67 8.01
N SER A 365 -17.04 -9.12 6.83
CA SER A 365 -17.36 -9.75 5.54
C SER A 365 -16.09 -10.09 4.79
N HIS A 366 -15.77 -11.40 4.68
CA HIS A 366 -14.59 -11.88 3.95
C HIS A 366 -14.47 -11.28 2.55
N PHE A 367 -15.57 -11.30 1.80
CA PHE A 367 -15.60 -10.77 0.44
C PHE A 367 -15.29 -9.26 0.39
N LEU A 368 -15.91 -8.47 1.29
CA LEU A 368 -15.66 -7.02 1.32
C LEU A 368 -14.25 -6.72 1.82
N VAL A 369 -13.75 -7.44 2.83
CA VAL A 369 -12.37 -7.30 3.33
C VAL A 369 -11.38 -7.51 2.19
N LEU A 370 -11.53 -8.59 1.42
CA LEU A 370 -10.63 -8.92 0.31
C LEU A 370 -10.72 -7.92 -0.85
N THR A 371 -11.91 -7.43 -1.19
CA THR A 371 -12.13 -6.60 -2.39
C THR A 371 -12.13 -5.09 -2.13
N ASN A 372 -12.09 -4.68 -0.86
CA ASN A 372 -12.16 -3.28 -0.46
C ASN A 372 -11.04 -2.85 0.49
N PHE A 373 -9.98 -3.61 0.68
CA PHE A 373 -8.92 -3.36 1.68
C PHE A 373 -9.48 -3.26 3.11
N GLY A 374 -10.30 -4.22 3.53
CA GLY A 374 -10.80 -4.28 4.91
C GLY A 374 -9.75 -4.78 5.90
N ASP A 375 -10.12 -4.78 7.18
CA ASP A 375 -9.25 -5.14 8.31
C ASP A 375 -7.89 -4.45 8.22
N HIS A 376 -7.97 -3.14 7.93
CA HIS A 376 -6.88 -2.34 7.39
C HIS A 376 -5.71 -2.22 8.38
N CYS A 377 -6.04 -2.04 9.67
CA CYS A 377 -5.09 -2.03 10.77
C CYS A 377 -4.25 -3.31 10.84
N LEU A 378 -4.92 -4.46 10.90
CA LEU A 378 -4.26 -5.76 11.00
C LEU A 378 -3.49 -6.10 9.73
N HIS A 379 -4.01 -5.67 8.57
CA HIS A 379 -3.32 -5.81 7.30
C HIS A 379 -2.02 -5.00 7.26
N HIS A 380 -2.02 -3.76 7.78
CA HIS A 380 -0.78 -2.97 7.91
C HIS A 380 0.22 -3.60 8.86
N PHE A 381 -0.23 -4.16 9.98
CA PHE A 381 0.65 -4.85 10.93
C PHE A 381 1.23 -6.16 10.40
N PHE A 382 0.41 -6.95 9.71
CA PHE A 382 0.76 -8.31 9.31
C PHE A 382 0.41 -8.57 7.83
N PRO A 383 1.00 -7.81 6.89
CA PRO A 383 0.57 -7.81 5.49
C PRO A 383 0.80 -9.14 4.76
N THR A 384 1.66 -10.01 5.31
CA THR A 384 1.91 -11.36 4.75
C THR A 384 0.83 -12.37 5.11
N LEU A 385 -0.05 -12.06 6.06
CA LEU A 385 -1.21 -12.88 6.36
C LEU A 385 -2.29 -12.65 5.31
N ASP A 386 -3.03 -13.70 5.01
CA ASP A 386 -4.18 -13.58 4.12
C ASP A 386 -5.25 -12.72 4.79
N HIS A 387 -5.87 -11.81 4.03
CA HIS A 387 -6.97 -10.95 4.50
C HIS A 387 -8.06 -11.74 5.25
N GLY A 388 -8.44 -12.92 4.78
CA GLY A 388 -9.43 -13.76 5.46
C GLY A 388 -8.97 -14.29 6.81
N SER A 389 -7.66 -14.34 7.08
CA SER A 389 -7.12 -14.80 8.37
C SER A 389 -7.05 -13.70 9.43
N LEU A 390 -7.17 -12.43 9.04
CA LEU A 390 -6.99 -11.29 9.95
C LEU A 390 -8.09 -11.22 11.01
N GLU A 391 -9.32 -11.65 10.69
CA GLU A 391 -10.44 -11.63 11.63
C GLU A 391 -10.15 -12.35 12.95
N HIS A 392 -9.32 -13.41 12.91
CA HIS A 392 -8.94 -14.18 14.08
C HIS A 392 -7.97 -13.46 15.02
N LEU A 393 -7.39 -12.33 14.60
CA LEU A 393 -6.43 -11.57 15.38
C LEU A 393 -7.07 -10.44 16.20
N TYR A 394 -8.32 -10.04 15.91
CA TYR A 394 -9.00 -8.97 16.65
C TYR A 394 -9.03 -9.20 18.17
N PRO A 395 -9.33 -10.39 18.71
CA PRO A 395 -9.30 -10.60 20.17
C PRO A 395 -7.92 -10.34 20.78
N THR A 396 -6.85 -10.65 20.04
CA THR A 396 -5.47 -10.42 20.47
C THR A 396 -5.10 -8.94 20.38
N LEU A 397 -5.50 -8.29 19.30
CA LEU A 397 -5.35 -6.84 19.14
C LEU A 397 -6.06 -6.08 20.26
N GLU A 398 -7.32 -6.41 20.55
CA GLU A 398 -8.11 -5.80 21.62
C GLU A 398 -7.44 -5.99 23.00
N LYS A 399 -6.95 -7.20 23.31
CA LYS A 399 -6.19 -7.49 24.55
C LYS A 399 -4.93 -6.64 24.68
N VAL A 400 -4.17 -6.46 23.59
CA VAL A 400 -2.92 -5.69 23.62
C VAL A 400 -3.21 -4.19 23.67
N MET A 401 -4.19 -3.70 22.92
CA MET A 401 -4.62 -2.30 22.99
C MET A 401 -5.04 -1.87 24.40
N GLU A 402 -5.72 -2.75 25.15
CA GLU A 402 -6.05 -2.51 26.56
C GLU A 402 -4.82 -2.34 27.46
N GLN A 403 -3.74 -3.08 27.22
CA GLN A 403 -2.48 -2.95 27.99
C GLN A 403 -1.79 -1.59 27.78
N PHE A 404 -1.97 -1.00 26.60
CA PHE A 404 -1.35 0.27 26.20
C PHE A 404 -2.32 1.46 26.29
N ASP A 405 -3.53 1.26 26.82
CA ASP A 405 -4.59 2.27 26.96
C ASP A 405 -4.93 3.00 25.64
N VAL A 406 -4.97 2.24 24.53
CA VAL A 406 -5.34 2.72 23.19
C VAL A 406 -6.55 1.94 22.66
N ASP A 407 -7.17 2.43 21.60
CA ASP A 407 -8.30 1.76 20.93
C ASP A 407 -8.11 1.79 19.40
N LEU A 408 -8.77 0.85 18.72
CA LEU A 408 -8.90 0.88 17.26
C LEU A 408 -10.11 1.74 16.87
N ARG A 409 -9.85 2.72 16.00
CA ARG A 409 -10.88 3.63 15.50
C ARG A 409 -11.69 2.94 14.41
N MET A 410 -12.95 2.63 14.71
CA MET A 410 -13.89 2.01 13.78
C MET A 410 -14.90 3.05 13.28
N VAL A 411 -14.87 3.35 11.99
CA VAL A 411 -15.75 4.35 11.36
C VAL A 411 -16.56 3.75 10.21
N SER A 412 -17.52 4.50 9.66
CA SER A 412 -18.25 4.06 8.47
C SER A 412 -17.45 4.35 7.19
N GLN A 413 -17.74 3.63 6.10
CA GLN A 413 -17.18 3.96 4.77
C GLN A 413 -17.54 5.40 4.36
N TRP A 414 -18.73 5.87 4.74
CA TRP A 414 -19.14 7.24 4.45
C TRP A 414 -18.31 8.28 5.21
N THR A 415 -17.93 7.97 6.45
CA THR A 415 -17.03 8.81 7.26
C THR A 415 -15.66 8.93 6.60
N THR A 416 -15.07 7.83 6.14
CA THR A 416 -13.77 7.88 5.44
C THR A 416 -13.87 8.59 4.09
N PHE A 417 -14.99 8.42 3.37
CA PHE A 417 -15.25 9.13 2.13
C PHE A 417 -15.29 10.66 2.31
N LEU A 418 -16.06 11.16 3.27
CA LEU A 418 -16.09 12.60 3.57
C LEU A 418 -14.77 13.10 4.14
N GLY A 419 -14.13 12.29 4.99
CA GLY A 419 -12.84 12.59 5.60
C GLY A 419 -11.73 12.80 4.57
N SER A 420 -11.68 12.02 3.50
CA SER A 420 -10.63 12.17 2.48
C SER A 420 -10.69 13.55 1.81
N PHE A 421 -11.90 14.05 1.50
CA PHE A 421 -12.09 15.36 0.90
C PHE A 421 -11.79 16.48 1.88
N GLN A 422 -12.18 16.32 3.15
CA GLN A 422 -11.80 17.26 4.20
C GLN A 422 -10.28 17.33 4.37
N GLN A 423 -9.60 16.18 4.32
CA GLN A 423 -8.16 16.08 4.38
C GLN A 423 -7.49 16.74 3.18
N LEU A 424 -8.01 16.51 1.98
CA LEU A 424 -7.48 17.06 0.73
C LEU A 424 -7.48 18.60 0.73
N ILE A 425 -8.47 19.22 1.38
CA ILE A 425 -8.54 20.68 1.55
C ILE A 425 -7.90 21.19 2.85
N ARG A 426 -7.33 20.32 3.69
CA ARG A 426 -6.69 20.73 4.96
C ARG A 426 -5.36 21.42 4.67
N VAL A 427 -5.13 22.59 5.27
CA VAL A 427 -3.88 23.39 5.08
C VAL A 427 -3.17 23.72 6.39
N THR A 428 -3.77 23.33 7.52
CA THR A 428 -3.26 23.59 8.85
C THR A 428 -3.01 22.24 9.50
N PRO A 429 -1.79 22.00 10.01
CA PRO A 429 -1.53 20.80 10.77
C PRO A 429 -2.31 20.74 12.07
N ASN A 430 -2.64 19.53 12.52
CA ASN A 430 -3.24 19.29 13.81
C ASN A 430 -2.20 19.58 14.92
N PRO A 431 -2.53 20.42 15.92
CA PRO A 431 -1.61 20.72 17.02
C PRO A 431 -1.56 19.63 18.10
N ASN A 432 -2.42 18.62 18.00
CA ASN A 432 -2.52 17.51 18.93
C ASN A 432 -2.35 16.19 18.18
N PRO A 433 -1.76 15.16 18.82
CA PRO A 433 -1.70 13.83 18.24
C PRO A 433 -3.10 13.24 18.05
N PRO A 434 -3.25 12.25 17.14
CA PRO A 434 -4.52 11.56 16.96
C PRO A 434 -5.09 11.01 18.28
N ASP A 435 -6.39 11.19 18.52
CA ASP A 435 -7.08 10.56 19.64
C ASP A 435 -7.54 9.16 19.24
N LEU A 436 -6.82 8.12 19.68
CA LEU A 436 -7.15 6.72 19.39
C LEU A 436 -8.43 6.24 20.08
N LYS A 437 -8.89 6.92 21.14
CA LYS A 437 -10.16 6.61 21.81
C LYS A 437 -11.35 7.28 21.13
N LYS A 438 -11.11 8.19 20.19
CA LYS A 438 -12.14 8.78 19.33
C LYS A 438 -12.68 7.67 18.42
N TYR A 439 -14.00 7.50 18.38
CA TYR A 439 -14.66 6.41 17.62
C TYR A 439 -14.37 4.98 18.14
N SER A 440 -13.95 4.84 19.39
CA SER A 440 -13.76 3.53 20.02
C SER A 440 -14.98 2.62 19.84
N LYS A 441 -14.73 1.36 19.47
CA LYS A 441 -15.73 0.29 19.37
C LYS A 441 -16.49 0.07 20.68
N LYS A 442 -15.91 0.40 21.84
CA LYS A 442 -16.57 0.30 23.15
C LYS A 442 -17.62 1.41 23.39
N LYS A 443 -17.63 2.47 22.55
CA LYS A 443 -18.50 3.65 22.68
C LYS A 443 -19.56 3.79 21.58
N GLN A 444 -19.60 2.88 20.60
CA GLN A 444 -20.61 2.80 19.54
C GLN A 444 -21.40 1.51 19.71
#